data_AF-A0AA42B384-F1
#
_entry.id   AF-A0AA42B384-F1
#
_cell.length_a   1.000
_cell.length_b   1.000
_cell.length_c   1.000
_cell.angle_alpha   90.00
_cell.angle_beta   90.00
_cell.angle_gamma   90.00
#
_symmetry.space_group_name_H-M   'P 1'
#
loop_
_entity.id
_entity.type
_entity.pdbx_description
1 polymer ?
#
loop_
_entity_poly.entity_id
_entity_poly.type
_entity_poly.pdbx_seq_one_letter_code
_entity_poly.pdbx_strand_id
1 'polypeptide(L)'
;MAKISILSAIIFLVVSLIVVDAVNRNTGGVNVVSADNTGGVNVLGFGNTGGVNVNGFGNTGGVNALSNGNTGGVNALSNGNTGGVNVLSNGNTGGVNALSNGNTGGVNALSNGNTGGVNALSNGNTGGVNALSNGNTGGVNVLGNGNTGGVNVLGNGNTGDVNVLSDNKNGGVHVLGLP
;
A
#
# COMPACT_ATOMS: atom_id res chain seq x y z
N MET A 1 -33.09 27.84 43.22
CA MET A 1 -32.01 27.22 42.41
C MET A 1 -32.43 25.81 42.04
N ALA A 2 -32.64 25.52 40.76
CA ALA A 2 -32.99 24.18 40.32
C ALA A 2 -31.78 23.24 40.56
N LYS A 3 -31.96 22.20 41.39
CA LYS A 3 -30.93 21.16 41.56
C LYS A 3 -31.02 20.22 40.35
N ILE A 4 -30.09 20.34 39.42
CA ILE A 4 -29.90 19.33 38.38
C ILE A 4 -29.40 18.07 39.08
N SER A 5 -30.18 16.98 38.97
CA SER A 5 -29.74 15.66 39.42
C SER A 5 -28.56 15.23 38.57
N ILE A 6 -27.56 14.57 39.20
CA ILE A 6 -26.40 13.98 38.51
C ILE A 6 -26.87 13.08 37.35
N LEU A 7 -27.97 12.35 37.53
CA LEU A 7 -28.53 11.49 36.48
C LEU A 7 -29.02 12.30 35.27
N SER A 8 -29.64 13.47 35.49
CA SER A 8 -30.10 14.35 34.42
C SER A 8 -28.93 14.97 33.65
N ALA A 9 -27.85 15.36 34.36
CA ALA A 9 -26.63 15.86 33.72
C ALA A 9 -25.95 14.79 32.86
N ILE A 10 -25.89 13.54 33.34
CA ILE A 10 -25.32 12.41 32.59
C ILE A 10 -26.16 12.12 31.34
N ILE A 11 -27.49 12.07 31.46
CA ILE A 11 -28.38 11.82 30.31
C ILE A 11 -28.20 12.93 29.26
N PHE A 12 -28.17 14.20 29.69
CA PHE A 12 -27.97 15.31 28.77
C PHE A 12 -26.63 15.24 28.05
N LEU A 13 -25.54 14.94 28.78
CA LEU A 13 -24.22 14.72 28.20
C LEU A 13 -24.25 13.60 27.15
N VAL A 14 -24.82 12.44 27.50
CA VAL A 14 -24.88 11.28 26.59
C VAL A 14 -25.68 11.60 25.33
N VAL A 15 -26.86 12.21 25.46
CA VAL A 15 -27.69 12.60 24.31
C VAL A 15 -26.96 13.63 23.44
N SER A 16 -26.30 14.62 24.05
CA SER A 16 -25.49 15.59 23.32
C SER A 16 -24.35 14.93 22.53
N LEU A 17 -23.65 13.95 23.10
CA LEU A 17 -22.61 13.21 22.37
C LEU A 17 -23.19 12.41 21.19
N ILE A 18 -24.33 11.73 21.39
CA ILE A 18 -24.97 10.93 20.33
C ILE A 18 -25.41 11.82 19.16
N VAL A 19 -26.00 12.98 19.44
CA VAL A 19 -26.43 13.92 18.39
C VAL A 19 -25.25 14.46 17.61
N VAL A 20 -24.15 14.80 18.28
CA VAL A 20 -22.91 15.26 17.61
C VAL A 20 -22.34 14.18 16.69
N ASP A 21 -22.30 12.92 17.14
CA ASP A 21 -21.83 11.79 16.33
C ASP A 21 -22.71 11.54 15.09
N ALA A 22 -24.03 11.65 15.22
CA ALA A 22 -24.97 11.47 14.11
C ALA A 22 -24.87 12.58 13.05
N VAL A 23 -24.59 13.83 13.45
CA VAL A 23 -24.39 14.94 12.50
C VAL A 23 -23.11 14.79 11.70
N ASN A 24 -22.08 14.16 12.30
CA ASN A 24 -20.82 13.93 11.60
C ASN A 24 -20.94 12.84 10.54
N ARG A 25 -21.80 11.82 10.70
CA ARG A 25 -21.91 10.71 9.73
C ARG A 25 -22.89 10.99 8.60
N ASN A 26 -22.44 10.93 7.34
CA ASN A 26 -23.34 10.86 6.18
C ASN A 26 -23.30 9.50 5.50
N THR A 27 -24.48 8.98 5.14
CA THR A 27 -24.63 7.75 4.34
C THR A 27 -25.15 8.11 2.96
N GLY A 28 -24.28 8.05 1.95
CA GLY A 28 -24.61 8.51 0.59
C GLY A 28 -24.71 10.03 0.47
N GLY A 29 -24.94 10.50 -0.75
CA GLY A 29 -24.98 11.93 -1.11
C GLY A 29 -24.09 12.24 -2.32
N VAL A 30 -24.44 13.30 -3.04
CA VAL A 30 -23.70 13.68 -4.26
C VAL A 30 -22.48 14.54 -3.93
N ASN A 31 -22.65 15.54 -3.07
CA ASN A 31 -21.58 16.45 -2.63
C ASN A 31 -21.62 16.53 -1.11
N VAL A 32 -20.72 15.79 -0.47
CA VAL A 32 -20.69 15.62 0.98
C VAL A 32 -19.41 16.23 1.52
N VAL A 33 -19.55 17.09 2.54
CA VAL A 33 -18.42 17.65 3.30
C VAL A 33 -18.67 17.32 4.77
N SER A 34 -18.03 16.27 5.27
CA SER A 34 -18.23 15.78 6.64
C SER A 34 -17.12 14.83 7.07
N ALA A 35 -17.11 14.41 8.32
CA ALA A 35 -16.30 13.28 8.78
C ALA A 35 -17.04 11.94 8.58
N ASP A 36 -16.35 10.81 8.74
CA ASP A 36 -16.92 9.47 8.91
C ASP A 36 -18.03 9.09 7.90
N ASN A 37 -17.82 9.45 6.63
CA ASN A 37 -18.80 9.23 5.57
C ASN A 37 -18.81 7.77 5.12
N THR A 38 -19.99 7.25 4.80
CA THR A 38 -20.18 5.93 4.16
C THR A 38 -20.81 6.11 2.78
N GLY A 39 -20.05 5.86 1.72
CA GLY A 39 -20.47 6.04 0.33
C GLY A 39 -20.57 7.51 -0.11
N GLY A 40 -21.23 7.73 -1.24
CA GLY A 40 -21.38 9.06 -1.86
C GLY A 40 -20.62 9.21 -3.18
N VAL A 41 -20.95 10.25 -3.94
CA VAL A 41 -20.32 10.49 -5.25
C VAL A 41 -19.07 11.35 -5.11
N ASN A 42 -19.19 12.56 -4.54
CA ASN A 42 -18.07 13.45 -4.25
C ASN A 42 -18.03 13.71 -2.75
N VAL A 43 -17.02 13.17 -2.10
CA VAL A 43 -16.89 13.22 -0.64
C VAL A 43 -15.58 13.90 -0.28
N LEU A 44 -15.68 14.93 0.57
CA LEU A 44 -14.57 15.66 1.15
C LEU A 44 -14.63 15.50 2.67
N GLY A 45 -13.63 14.85 3.26
CA GLY A 45 -13.77 14.44 4.66
C GLY A 45 -12.62 13.65 5.27
N PHE A 46 -12.81 13.28 6.53
CA PHE A 46 -11.89 12.43 7.29
C PHE A 46 -12.59 11.10 7.56
N GLY A 47 -11.87 9.98 7.49
CA GLY A 47 -12.43 8.67 7.88
C GLY A 47 -13.50 8.13 6.93
N ASN A 48 -13.36 8.33 5.62
CA ASN A 48 -14.39 7.95 4.65
C ASN A 48 -14.32 6.45 4.30
N THR A 49 -15.47 5.81 4.14
CA THR A 49 -15.60 4.41 3.70
C THR A 49 -16.42 4.34 2.42
N GLY A 50 -15.81 3.83 1.33
CA GLY A 50 -16.45 3.73 0.02
C GLY A 50 -16.65 5.08 -0.68
N GLY A 51 -17.46 5.08 -1.74
CA GLY A 51 -17.75 6.27 -2.55
C GLY A 51 -17.03 6.29 -3.91
N VAL A 52 -17.42 7.21 -4.78
CA VAL A 52 -16.88 7.28 -6.15
C VAL A 52 -15.62 8.14 -6.18
N ASN A 53 -15.70 9.40 -5.75
CA ASN A 53 -14.59 10.33 -5.67
C ASN A 53 -14.44 10.80 -4.22
N VAL A 54 -13.37 10.37 -3.56
CA VAL A 54 -13.15 10.63 -2.14
C VAL A 54 -11.84 11.39 -1.97
N ASN A 55 -11.91 12.55 -1.33
CA ASN A 55 -10.75 13.36 -1.00
C ASN A 55 -10.70 13.59 0.52
N GLY A 56 -9.56 13.26 1.13
CA GLY A 56 -9.25 13.75 2.47
C GLY A 56 -8.30 12.85 3.24
N PHE A 57 -8.60 12.52 4.49
CA PHE A 57 -7.62 11.87 5.37
C PHE A 57 -8.16 10.56 5.93
N GLY A 58 -7.49 9.46 5.60
CA GLY A 58 -7.90 8.12 6.01
C GLY A 58 -9.15 7.68 5.26
N ASN A 59 -8.94 6.95 4.17
CA ASN A 59 -10.02 6.39 3.37
C ASN A 59 -9.96 4.85 3.37
N THR A 60 -11.13 4.22 3.30
CA THR A 60 -11.26 2.76 3.12
C THR A 60 -12.13 2.48 1.90
N GLY A 61 -11.56 1.86 0.87
CA GLY A 61 -12.26 1.53 -0.37
C GLY A 61 -12.52 2.73 -1.28
N GLY A 62 -13.54 2.61 -2.11
CA GLY A 62 -13.92 3.63 -3.09
C GLY A 62 -13.32 3.43 -4.48
N VAL A 63 -13.84 4.17 -5.45
CA VAL A 63 -13.38 4.08 -6.85
C VAL A 63 -12.12 4.92 -7.06
N ASN A 64 -12.18 6.21 -6.74
CA ASN A 64 -11.07 7.14 -6.80
C ASN A 64 -10.85 7.76 -5.43
N ALA A 65 -9.69 7.54 -4.83
CA ALA A 65 -9.33 8.07 -3.53
C ALA A 65 -8.06 8.94 -3.62
N LEU A 66 -8.13 10.15 -3.10
CA LEU A 66 -6.99 11.02 -2.84
C LEU A 66 -6.88 11.24 -1.32
N SER A 67 -5.82 10.75 -0.70
CA SER A 67 -5.68 10.90 0.76
C SER A 67 -4.30 10.73 1.32
N ASN A 68 -4.07 11.18 2.55
CA ASN A 68 -2.81 10.85 3.25
C ASN A 68 -2.63 9.35 3.47
N GLY A 69 -3.71 8.63 3.81
CA GLY A 69 -3.70 7.19 4.04
C GLY A 69 -4.93 6.52 3.44
N ASN A 70 -4.75 5.39 2.77
CA ASN A 70 -5.82 4.66 2.12
C ASN A 70 -5.72 3.14 2.35
N THR A 71 -6.88 2.48 2.49
CA THR A 71 -6.99 1.02 2.58
C THR A 71 -7.93 0.52 1.47
N GLY A 72 -7.40 -0.18 0.47
CA GLY A 72 -8.18 -0.75 -0.63
C GLY A 72 -8.56 0.27 -1.71
N GLY A 73 -9.65 -0.01 -2.44
CA GLY A 73 -10.14 0.85 -3.51
C GLY A 73 -9.56 0.54 -4.89
N VAL A 74 -10.13 1.15 -5.93
CA VAL A 74 -9.75 0.87 -7.32
C VAL A 74 -8.55 1.72 -7.73
N ASN A 75 -8.66 3.04 -7.65
CA ASN A 75 -7.58 3.97 -7.94
C ASN A 75 -7.27 4.80 -6.68
N ALA A 76 -6.05 4.68 -6.16
CA ALA A 76 -5.63 5.36 -4.95
C ALA A 76 -4.38 6.20 -5.19
N LEU A 77 -4.45 7.48 -4.82
CA LEU A 77 -3.30 8.37 -4.71
C LEU A 77 -3.12 8.75 -3.23
N SER A 78 -2.01 8.34 -2.62
CA SER A 78 -1.80 8.56 -1.19
C SER A 78 -0.37 8.61 -0.72
N ASN A 79 -0.12 9.06 0.51
CA ASN A 79 1.22 8.90 1.09
C ASN A 79 1.46 7.45 1.52
N GLY A 80 0.49 6.84 2.19
CA GLY A 80 0.53 5.43 2.58
C GLY A 80 -0.71 4.67 2.09
N ASN A 81 -0.51 3.47 1.54
CA ASN A 81 -1.60 2.65 1.06
C ASN A 81 -1.48 1.18 1.49
N THR A 82 -2.61 0.56 1.80
CA THR A 82 -2.72 -0.89 2.04
C THR A 82 -3.73 -1.50 1.06
N GLY A 83 -3.29 -2.37 0.15
CA GLY A 83 -4.14 -3.05 -0.82
C GLY A 83 -4.53 -2.20 -2.03
N GLY A 84 -5.66 -2.51 -2.67
CA GLY A 84 -6.17 -1.76 -3.83
C GLY A 84 -5.65 -2.24 -5.19
N VAL A 85 -6.25 -1.72 -6.27
CA VAL A 85 -6.00 -2.21 -7.63
C VAL A 85 -4.90 -1.42 -8.31
N ASN A 86 -5.05 -0.10 -8.45
CA ASN A 86 -4.07 0.80 -9.04
C ASN A 86 -3.66 1.85 -8.00
N VAL A 87 -2.41 1.78 -7.56
CA VAL A 87 -1.93 2.58 -6.43
C VAL A 87 -0.74 3.41 -6.88
N LEU A 88 -0.80 4.70 -6.56
CA LEU A 88 0.35 5.59 -6.55
C LEU A 88 0.55 6.10 -5.12
N SER A 89 1.68 5.76 -4.50
CA SER A 89 1.96 6.20 -3.15
C SER A 89 3.43 6.36 -2.77
N ASN A 90 3.74 6.97 -1.63
CA ASN A 90 5.11 6.93 -1.12
C ASN A 90 5.42 5.53 -0.55
N GLY A 91 4.52 4.98 0.24
CA GLY A 91 4.59 3.62 0.79
C GLY A 91 3.37 2.80 0.43
N ASN A 92 3.58 1.55 0.01
CA ASN A 92 2.49 0.62 -0.30
C ASN A 92 2.70 -0.75 0.34
N THR A 93 1.62 -1.34 0.85
CA THR A 93 1.59 -2.74 1.32
C THR A 93 0.51 -3.49 0.54
N GLY A 94 0.91 -4.48 -0.27
CA GLY A 94 0.01 -5.32 -1.05
C GLY A 94 -0.52 -4.65 -2.33
N GLY A 95 -1.71 -5.05 -2.78
CA GLY A 95 -2.34 -4.49 -3.98
C GLY A 95 -1.92 -5.17 -5.29
N VAL A 96 -2.58 -4.79 -6.38
CA VAL A 96 -2.40 -5.42 -7.69
C VAL A 96 -1.32 -4.72 -8.49
N ASN A 97 -1.48 -3.42 -8.75
CA ASN A 97 -0.50 -2.59 -9.45
C ASN A 97 -0.11 -1.42 -8.55
N ALA A 98 1.16 -1.37 -8.15
CA ALA A 98 1.67 -0.34 -7.27
C ALA A 98 2.86 0.39 -7.89
N LEU A 99 2.80 1.72 -7.91
CA LEU A 99 3.92 2.60 -8.14
C LEU A 99 4.23 3.32 -6.84
N SER A 100 5.41 3.09 -6.27
CA SER A 100 5.75 3.69 -4.97
C SER A 100 7.23 3.89 -4.71
N ASN A 101 7.60 4.68 -3.70
CA ASN A 101 9.01 4.71 -3.27
C ASN A 101 9.39 3.42 -2.55
N GLY A 102 8.53 2.93 -1.66
CA GLY A 102 8.69 1.68 -0.93
C GLY A 102 7.47 0.78 -1.04
N ASN A 103 7.67 -0.48 -1.42
CA ASN A 103 6.61 -1.45 -1.55
C ASN A 103 6.88 -2.72 -0.73
N THR A 104 5.83 -3.26 -0.09
CA THR A 104 5.85 -4.56 0.58
C THR A 104 4.76 -5.46 0.00
N GLY A 105 5.14 -6.56 -0.66
CA GLY A 105 4.22 -7.53 -1.26
C GLY A 105 3.52 -7.04 -2.52
N GLY A 106 2.34 -7.58 -2.82
CA GLY A 106 1.57 -7.23 -4.01
C GLY A 106 1.93 -8.02 -5.26
N VAL A 107 1.17 -7.80 -6.34
CA VAL A 107 1.30 -8.56 -7.58
C VAL A 107 2.32 -7.93 -8.51
N ASN A 108 2.14 -6.67 -8.89
CA ASN A 108 3.05 -5.91 -9.74
C ASN A 108 3.47 -4.64 -9.01
N ALA A 109 4.77 -4.51 -8.76
CA ALA A 109 5.34 -3.37 -8.06
C ALA A 109 6.45 -2.71 -8.88
N LEU A 110 6.34 -1.40 -9.05
CA LEU A 110 7.43 -0.53 -9.50
C LEU A 110 7.83 0.36 -8.33
N SER A 111 9.07 0.24 -7.85
CA SER A 111 9.51 1.00 -6.68
C SER A 111 11.00 1.26 -6.58
N ASN A 112 11.42 2.14 -5.67
CA ASN A 112 12.85 2.26 -5.36
C ASN A 112 13.31 1.08 -4.49
N GLY A 113 12.51 0.71 -3.48
CA GLY A 113 12.75 -0.44 -2.62
C GLY A 113 11.52 -1.34 -2.54
N ASN A 114 11.72 -2.65 -2.76
CA ASN A 114 10.65 -3.64 -2.69
C ASN A 114 11.00 -4.78 -1.72
N THR A 115 10.01 -5.24 -0.95
CA THR A 115 10.10 -6.45 -0.11
C THR A 115 9.02 -7.44 -0.52
N GLY A 116 9.40 -8.58 -1.09
CA GLY A 116 8.49 -9.65 -1.49
C GLY A 116 7.61 -9.33 -2.70
N GLY A 117 6.48 -10.03 -2.83
CA GLY A 117 5.57 -9.86 -3.97
C GLY A 117 5.87 -10.79 -5.15
N VAL A 118 5.04 -10.68 -6.20
CA VAL A 118 5.10 -11.60 -7.34
C VAL A 118 6.03 -11.06 -8.43
N ASN A 119 5.79 -9.86 -8.93
CA ASN A 119 6.61 -9.20 -9.94
C ASN A 119 7.07 -7.84 -9.41
N ALA A 120 8.38 -7.67 -9.27
CA ALA A 120 8.98 -6.44 -8.78
C ALA A 120 9.99 -5.88 -9.78
N LEU A 121 9.87 -4.58 -10.06
CA LEU A 121 10.91 -3.78 -10.70
C LEU A 121 11.36 -2.74 -9.68
N SER A 122 12.61 -2.82 -9.23
CA SER A 122 13.13 -1.89 -8.23
C SER A 122 14.62 -1.69 -8.24
N ASN A 123 15.11 -0.59 -7.64
CA ASN A 123 16.55 -0.40 -7.45
C ASN A 123 17.11 -1.39 -6.42
N GLY A 124 16.39 -1.62 -5.33
CA GLY A 124 16.69 -2.64 -4.33
C GLY A 124 15.49 -3.56 -4.10
N ASN A 125 15.75 -4.86 -3.98
CA ASN A 125 14.73 -5.86 -3.71
C ASN A 125 15.14 -6.83 -2.60
N THR A 126 14.17 -7.25 -1.81
CA THR A 126 14.34 -8.31 -0.80
C THR A 126 13.27 -9.38 -1.03
N GLY A 127 13.66 -10.54 -1.55
CA GLY A 127 12.78 -11.68 -1.78
C GLY A 127 11.78 -11.51 -2.93
N GLY A 128 10.74 -12.34 -2.97
CA GLY A 128 9.73 -12.32 -4.03
C GLY A 128 9.98 -13.35 -5.13
N VAL A 129 9.02 -13.45 -6.05
CA VAL A 129 9.01 -14.50 -7.08
C VAL A 129 9.85 -14.10 -8.29
N ASN A 130 9.50 -12.98 -8.93
CA ASN A 130 10.21 -12.42 -10.08
C ASN A 130 10.68 -11.01 -9.74
N ALA A 131 11.99 -10.80 -9.75
CA ALA A 131 12.60 -9.51 -9.43
C ALA A 131 13.52 -9.05 -10.56
N LEU A 132 13.32 -7.82 -11.02
CA LEU A 132 14.26 -7.08 -11.84
C LEU A 132 14.87 -5.96 -10.98
N SER A 133 16.16 -6.08 -10.63
CA SER A 133 16.77 -5.14 -9.69
C SER A 133 18.27 -4.89 -9.87
N ASN A 134 18.76 -3.75 -9.37
CA ASN A 134 20.20 -3.44 -9.32
C ASN A 134 20.89 -3.98 -8.06
N GLY A 135 20.11 -4.45 -7.10
CA GLY A 135 20.60 -5.15 -5.92
C GLY A 135 19.47 -5.97 -5.30
N ASN A 136 19.70 -7.27 -5.11
CA ASN A 136 18.67 -8.16 -4.61
C ASN A 136 19.19 -9.06 -3.49
N THR A 137 18.40 -9.21 -2.42
CA THR A 137 18.63 -10.21 -1.37
C THR A 137 17.51 -11.26 -1.43
N GLY A 138 17.85 -12.48 -1.82
CA GLY A 138 16.92 -13.59 -1.96
C GLY A 138 16.07 -13.54 -3.24
N GLY A 139 15.01 -14.33 -3.27
CA GLY A 139 14.05 -14.38 -4.37
C GLY A 139 14.29 -15.55 -5.33
N VAL A 140 13.26 -15.88 -6.12
CA VAL A 140 13.25 -17.10 -6.93
C VAL A 140 13.88 -16.85 -8.30
N ASN A 141 13.30 -15.98 -9.11
CA ASN A 141 13.80 -15.60 -10.43
C ASN A 141 14.27 -14.15 -10.40
N VAL A 142 15.57 -13.96 -10.54
CA VAL A 142 16.21 -12.67 -10.36
C VAL A 142 16.95 -12.30 -11.63
N LEU A 143 16.64 -11.11 -12.15
CA LEU A 143 17.38 -10.49 -13.22
C LEU A 143 17.99 -9.19 -12.68
N GLY A 144 19.32 -9.07 -12.70
CA GLY A 144 19.93 -7.94 -12.03
C GLY A 144 21.38 -8.12 -11.67
N ASN A 145 21.98 -7.05 -11.15
CA ASN A 145 23.33 -7.09 -10.62
C ASN A 145 23.30 -7.07 -9.08
N GLY A 146 24.40 -7.46 -8.44
CA GLY A 146 24.54 -7.32 -6.99
C GLY A 146 23.56 -8.19 -6.20
N ASN A 147 23.46 -9.47 -6.56
CA ASN A 147 22.50 -10.39 -5.95
C ASN A 147 23.12 -11.21 -4.81
N THR A 148 22.31 -11.56 -3.82
CA THR A 148 22.72 -12.42 -2.70
C THR A 148 21.61 -13.38 -2.28
N GLY A 149 21.85 -14.69 -2.36
CA GLY A 149 20.93 -15.73 -1.91
C GLY A 149 19.73 -16.02 -2.83
N GLY A 150 19.78 -15.67 -4.10
CA GLY A 150 18.77 -15.98 -5.11
C GLY A 150 18.85 -17.42 -5.67
N VAL A 151 17.77 -17.93 -6.27
CA VAL A 151 17.69 -19.33 -6.75
C VAL A 151 17.95 -19.52 -8.24
N ASN A 152 17.41 -18.65 -9.09
CA ASN A 152 17.67 -18.61 -10.52
C ASN A 152 18.05 -17.19 -10.87
N VAL A 153 19.35 -16.95 -11.07
CA VAL A 153 19.88 -15.58 -11.16
C VAL A 153 20.54 -15.37 -12.51
N LEU A 154 20.12 -14.30 -13.19
CA LEU A 154 20.76 -13.79 -14.39
C LEU A 154 21.35 -12.41 -14.10
N GLY A 155 22.67 -12.29 -14.17
CA GLY A 155 23.41 -11.03 -14.07
C GLY A 155 24.69 -11.17 -13.26
N ASN A 156 25.31 -10.06 -12.87
CA ASN A 156 26.70 -10.02 -12.40
C ASN A 156 26.82 -9.58 -10.93
N GLY A 157 27.93 -9.95 -10.28
CA GLY A 157 28.21 -9.55 -8.89
C GLY A 157 27.37 -10.31 -7.86
N ASN A 158 27.23 -11.62 -8.08
CA ASN A 158 26.38 -12.53 -7.31
C ASN A 158 27.13 -13.16 -6.14
N THR A 159 26.46 -13.48 -5.04
CA THR A 159 27.09 -14.16 -3.88
C THR A 159 26.11 -15.05 -3.14
N GLY A 160 26.43 -16.33 -3.03
CA GLY A 160 25.58 -17.31 -2.35
C GLY A 160 24.32 -17.67 -3.14
N ASP A 161 24.30 -17.41 -4.45
CA ASP A 161 23.19 -17.71 -5.33
C ASP A 161 23.26 -19.18 -5.84
N VAL A 162 22.12 -19.72 -6.25
CA VAL A 162 22.01 -21.01 -6.95
C VAL A 162 21.67 -20.73 -8.41
N ASN A 163 22.07 -21.64 -9.32
CA ASN A 163 21.79 -21.58 -10.77
C ASN A 163 22.01 -20.18 -11.36
N VAL A 164 23.28 -19.81 -11.47
CA VAL A 164 23.70 -18.48 -11.90
C VAL A 164 24.13 -18.51 -13.36
N LEU A 165 23.56 -17.62 -14.16
CA LEU A 165 24.05 -17.28 -15.49
C LEU A 165 24.64 -15.86 -15.43
N SER A 166 25.94 -15.75 -15.66
CA SER A 166 26.68 -14.50 -15.47
C SER A 166 27.93 -14.44 -16.34
N ASP A 167 28.42 -13.23 -16.64
CA ASP A 167 29.69 -13.05 -17.36
C ASP A 167 30.91 -13.26 -16.44
N ASN A 168 30.71 -13.30 -15.12
CA ASN A 168 31.79 -13.37 -14.14
C ASN A 168 31.55 -14.47 -13.09
N LYS A 169 32.47 -15.45 -13.00
CA LYS A 169 32.29 -16.72 -12.26
C LYS A 169 32.50 -16.63 -10.73
N ASN A 170 31.93 -15.64 -10.06
CA ASN A 170 32.06 -15.52 -8.61
C ASN A 170 30.73 -15.86 -7.92
N GLY A 171 30.77 -16.84 -7.02
CA GLY A 171 29.84 -16.90 -5.88
C GLY A 171 28.52 -17.64 -6.04
N GLY A 172 28.42 -18.73 -6.81
CA GLY A 172 27.18 -19.52 -6.87
C GLY A 172 27.36 -21.04 -7.01
N VAL A 173 26.30 -21.79 -6.67
CA VAL A 173 26.22 -23.24 -6.91
C VAL A 173 25.62 -23.44 -8.31
N HIS A 174 26.44 -23.90 -9.26
CA HIS A 174 26.18 -24.00 -10.71
C HIS A 174 26.20 -22.65 -11.44
N VAL A 175 27.41 -22.21 -11.80
CA VAL A 175 27.63 -20.98 -12.57
C VAL A 175 27.96 -21.32 -14.03
N LEU A 176 27.16 -20.79 -14.96
CA LEU A 176 27.40 -20.84 -16.40
C LEU A 176 27.88 -19.47 -16.89
N GLY A 177 28.92 -19.47 -17.72
CA GLY A 177 29.45 -18.26 -18.36
C GLY A 177 28.77 -18.01 -19.70
N LEU A 178 28.43 -16.75 -20.00
CA LEU A 178 28.09 -16.34 -21.37
C LEU A 178 29.38 -16.24 -22.22
N PRO A 179 29.31 -16.57 -23.53
CA PRO A 179 30.46 -16.50 -24.45
C PRO A 179 30.95 -15.08 -24.71
#